data_AF-A0A2S7TF33-F1
#
_entry.id   AF-A0A2S7TF33-F1
#
_cell.length_a   1.000
_cell.length_b   1.000
_cell.length_c   1.000
_cell.angle_alpha   90.00
_cell.angle_beta   90.00
_cell.angle_gamma   90.00
#
_symmetry.space_group_name_H-M   'P 1'
#
loop_
_entity.id
_entity.type
_entity.pdbx_description
1 polymer ?
#
loop_
_entity_poly.entity_id
_entity_poly.type
_entity_poly.pdbx_seq_one_letter_code
_entity_poly.pdbx_strand_id
1 'polypeptide(L)'
;MFDRQLPNIDASISWYTELENAFGETDEIQTRNRKQISQYLIFKQNIWSKISYNVKVRKDFNSDYDVPFIYSGGLKYNLLAIFI
;
A
#
# COMPACT_ATOMS: atom_id res chain seq x y z
N MET A 1 37.87 -11.72 16.88
CA MET A 1 37.27 -10.36 16.87
C MET A 1 36.01 -10.49 16.01
N PHE A 2 34.83 -10.56 16.62
CA PHE A 2 33.57 -10.72 15.89
C PHE A 2 33.08 -9.34 15.48
N ASP A 3 33.20 -9.00 14.20
CA ASP A 3 32.54 -7.82 13.63
C ASP A 3 31.03 -8.02 13.73
N ARG A 4 30.39 -7.35 14.70
CA ARG A 4 28.93 -7.25 14.74
C ARG A 4 28.51 -6.26 13.67
N GLN A 5 28.25 -6.75 12.46
CA GLN A 5 27.54 -5.97 11.46
C GLN A 5 26.13 -5.67 12.01
N LEU A 6 25.87 -4.39 12.28
CA LEU A 6 24.57 -3.93 12.75
C LEU A 6 23.47 -4.26 11.73
N PRO A 7 22.23 -4.51 12.19
CA PRO A 7 21.11 -4.62 11.30
C PRO A 7 20.94 -3.44 10.38
N ASN A 8 21.00 -3.72 9.07
CA ASN A 8 20.50 -2.80 8.05
C ASN A 8 18.98 -2.79 8.20
N ILE A 9 18.50 -1.70 8.80
CA ILE A 9 17.11 -1.39 9.06
C ILE A 9 16.77 -0.24 8.13
N ASP A 10 15.91 -0.51 7.14
CA ASP A 10 15.42 0.50 6.20
C ASP A 10 13.91 0.61 6.39
N ALA A 11 13.48 1.79 6.87
CA ALA A 11 12.08 2.12 7.07
C ALA A 11 11.70 3.25 6.11
N SER A 12 10.56 3.10 5.44
CA SER A 12 9.99 4.17 4.63
C SER A 12 8.52 4.36 4.92
N ILE A 13 8.12 5.63 4.96
CA ILE A 13 6.74 6.05 5.02
C ILE A 13 6.44 6.83 3.76
N SER A 14 5.31 6.56 3.13
CA SER A 14 4.90 7.21 1.90
C SER A 14 3.44 7.59 1.99
N TRP A 15 3.14 8.84 1.65
CA TRP A 15 1.81 9.39 1.58
C TRP A 15 1.47 9.71 0.14
N TYR A 16 0.25 9.37 -0.28
CA TYR A 16 -0.21 9.66 -1.63
C TYR A 16 -1.68 10.07 -1.61
N THR A 17 -2.00 10.93 -2.58
CA THR A 17 -3.36 11.35 -2.87
C THR A 17 -3.59 11.15 -4.36
N GLU A 18 -4.58 10.34 -4.71
CA GLU A 18 -5.03 10.12 -6.07
C GLU A 18 -6.37 10.79 -6.29
N LEU A 19 -6.51 11.46 -7.44
CA LEU A 19 -7.73 12.11 -7.89
C LEU A 19 -8.16 11.44 -9.18
N GLU A 20 -9.31 10.79 -9.15
CA GLU A 20 -9.86 10.07 -10.31
C GLU A 20 -11.24 10.64 -10.63
N ASN A 21 -11.43 11.01 -11.90
CA ASN A 21 -12.73 11.37 -12.45
C ASN A 21 -13.08 10.31 -13.49
N ALA A 22 -14.01 9.42 -13.15
CA ALA A 22 -14.45 8.37 -14.04
C ALA A 22 -15.81 8.75 -14.65
N PHE A 23 -15.85 8.83 -15.98
CA PHE A 23 -17.10 8.92 -16.74
C PHE A 23 -17.51 7.50 -17.10
N GLY A 24 -18.45 6.94 -16.35
CA GLY A 24 -19.03 5.63 -16.63
C GLY A 24 -20.31 5.78 -17.44
N GLU A 25 -20.31 5.31 -18.67
CA GLU A 25 -21.54 5.04 -19.42
C GLU A 25 -22.03 3.65 -19.00
N THR A 26 -23.20 3.57 -18.38
CA THR A 26 -23.94 2.31 -18.17
C THR A 26 -25.09 2.28 -19.18
N ASP A 27 -25.59 1.10 -19.54
CA ASP A 27 -26.69 0.91 -20.50
C ASP A 27 -28.00 1.66 -20.13
N GLU A 28 -28.10 2.18 -18.91
CA GLU A 28 -29.13 3.15 -18.51
C GLU A 28 -28.62 4.59 -18.62
N ILE A 29 -29.44 5.46 -19.23
CA ILE A 29 -29.22 6.85 -19.69
C ILE A 29 -28.81 7.88 -18.59
N GLN A 30 -28.27 7.46 -17.45
CA GLN A 30 -27.71 8.35 -16.44
C GLN A 30 -26.18 8.33 -16.45
N THR A 31 -25.59 9.30 -17.17
CA THR A 31 -24.16 9.62 -17.08
C THR A 31 -23.83 10.07 -15.66
N ARG A 32 -23.25 9.19 -14.84
CA ARG A 32 -22.78 9.56 -13.49
C ARG A 32 -21.33 9.98 -13.56
N ASN A 33 -21.07 11.25 -13.24
CA ASN A 33 -19.72 11.77 -13.08
C ASN A 33 -19.19 11.36 -11.70
N ARG A 34 -18.56 10.19 -11.63
CA ARG A 34 -18.03 9.66 -10.38
C ARG A 34 -16.68 10.31 -10.09
N LYS A 35 -16.66 11.15 -9.05
CA LYS A 35 -15.42 11.73 -8.53
C LYS A 35 -14.94 10.88 -7.36
N GLN A 36 -13.69 10.45 -7.43
CA GLN A 36 -13.05 9.68 -6.37
C GLN A 36 -11.74 10.33 -5.97
N ILE A 37 -11.58 10.55 -4.66
CA ILE A 37 -10.33 10.98 -4.05
C ILE A 37 -9.85 9.83 -3.18
N SER A 38 -8.70 9.24 -3.51
CA SER A 38 -8.14 8.13 -2.74
C SER A 38 -6.89 8.61 -2.00
N GLN A 39 -6.89 8.50 -0.68
CA GLN A 39 -5.72 8.81 0.15
C GLN A 39 -5.14 7.52 0.70
N TYR A 40 -3.83 7.34 0.58
CA TYR A 40 -3.17 6.16 1.14
C TYR A 40 -1.84 6.48 1.79
N LEU A 41 -1.66 5.86 2.95
CA LEU A 41 -0.43 5.87 3.74
C LEU A 41 0.17 4.46 3.66
N ILE A 42 1.44 4.37 3.28
CA ILE A 42 2.17 3.13 3.17
C ILE A 42 3.40 3.19 4.08
N PHE A 43 3.46 2.27 5.03
CA PHE A 43 4.65 2.00 5.81
C PHE A 43 5.32 0.74 5.27
N LYS A 44 6.64 0.79 5.08
CA LYS A 44 7.46 -0.35 4.68
C LYS A 44 8.66 -0.43 5.59
N GLN A 45 9.00 -1.63 6.03
CA GLN A 45 10.17 -1.91 6.83
C GLN A 45 10.91 -3.10 6.24
N ASN A 46 12.21 -2.94 6.02
CA ASN A 46 13.14 -3.99 5.67
C ASN A 46 14.13 -4.19 6.83
N ILE A 47 14.39 -5.46 7.16
CA ILE A 47 15.30 -5.88 8.22
C ILE A 47 16.23 -6.93 7.63
N TRP A 48 17.53 -6.62 7.58
CA TRP A 48 18.60 -7.59 7.28
C TRP A 48 18.41 -8.38 5.98
N SER A 49 17.76 -7.81 4.96
CA SER A 49 17.50 -8.43 3.63
C SER A 49 16.64 -9.72 3.66
N LYS A 50 16.30 -10.21 4.86
CA LYS A 50 15.61 -11.48 5.11
C LYS A 50 14.14 -11.27 5.40
N ILE A 51 13.81 -10.18 6.10
CA ILE A 51 12.45 -9.87 6.53
C ILE A 51 12.08 -8.51 5.99
N SER A 52 10.96 -8.43 5.31
CA SER A 52 10.33 -7.18 4.93
C SER A 52 8.86 -7.24 5.27
N TYR A 53 8.30 -6.17 5.83
CA TYR A 53 6.85 -6.06 6.00
C TYR A 53 6.36 -4.70 5.55
N ASN A 54 5.08 -4.65 5.17
CA ASN A 54 4.41 -3.43 4.80
C ASN A 54 3.03 -3.35 5.42
N VAL A 55 2.62 -2.14 5.76
CA VAL A 55 1.27 -1.80 6.20
C VAL A 55 0.78 -0.68 5.32
N LYS A 56 -0.41 -0.82 4.74
CA LYS A 56 -1.07 0.22 3.97
C LYS A 56 -2.43 0.53 4.60
N VAL A 57 -2.71 1.81 4.76
CA VAL A 57 -4.02 2.33 5.13
C VAL A 57 -4.51 3.18 3.98
N ARG A 58 -5.78 3.00 3.60
CA ARG A 58 -6.42 3.71 2.49
C ARG A 58 -7.80 4.20 2.91
N LYS A 59 -8.13 5.43 2.52
CA LYS A 59 -9.47 5.99 2.61
C LYS A 59 -9.84 6.56 1.25
N ASP A 60 -10.98 6.12 0.75
CA ASP A 60 -11.54 6.64 -0.50
C ASP A 60 -12.75 7.50 -0.18
N PHE A 61 -12.76 8.70 -0.75
CA PHE A 61 -13.90 9.60 -0.78
C PHE A 61 -14.50 9.49 -2.16
N ASN A 62 -15.72 8.97 -2.23
CA ASN A 62 -16.41 8.73 -3.47
C ASN A 62 -17.74 9.46 -3.46
N SER A 63 -18.14 10.04 -4.59
CA SER A 63 -19.41 10.77 -4.72
C SER A 63 -20.64 9.86 -4.59
N ASP A 64 -20.50 8.59 -4.96
CA ASP A 64 -21.62 7.68 -5.18
C ASP A 64 -21.79 6.67 -4.04
N TYR A 65 -20.72 6.38 -3.29
CA TYR A 65 -20.69 5.35 -2.25
C TYR A 65 -19.85 5.79 -1.05
N ASP A 66 -20.27 5.43 0.17
CA ASP A 66 -19.38 5.57 1.33
C ASP A 66 -18.44 4.36 1.39
N VAL A 67 -17.15 4.62 1.20
CA VAL A 67 -16.12 3.57 1.22
C VAL A 67 -15.51 3.53 2.62
N PRO A 68 -15.55 2.39 3.34
CA PRO A 68 -14.94 2.28 4.65
C PRO A 68 -13.41 2.42 4.57
N PHE A 69 -12.75 2.59 5.72
CA PHE A 69 -11.30 2.51 5.76
C PHE A 69 -10.82 1.11 5.36
N ILE A 70 -9.82 1.05 4.48
CA ILE A 70 -9.22 -0.18 3.99
C ILE A 70 -7.82 -0.28 4.57
N TYR A 71 -7.51 -1.42 5.17
CA TYR A 71 -6.19 -1.71 5.74
C TYR A 71 -5.65 -2.98 5.08
N SER A 72 -4.37 -2.98 4.75
CA SER A 72 -3.69 -4.18 4.28
C SER A 72 -2.29 -4.30 4.88
N GLY A 73 -1.88 -5.53 5.13
CA GLY A 73 -0.56 -5.85 5.66
C GLY A 73 0.05 -6.99 4.85
N GLY A 74 1.37 -6.92 4.65
CA GLY A 74 2.12 -7.98 4.00
C GLY A 74 3.43 -8.24 4.73
N LEU A 75 3.85 -9.50 4.71
CA LEU A 75 5.11 -9.97 5.25
C LEU A 75 5.81 -10.78 4.17
N LYS A 76 7.09 -10.49 3.94
CA LYS A 76 7.98 -11.21 3.05
C LYS A 76 9.15 -11.73 3.86
N TYR A 77 9.41 -13.02 3.73
CA TYR A 77 10.55 -13.70 4.35
C TYR A 77 11.37 -14.41 3.26
N ASN A 78 12.65 -14.09 3.13
CA ASN A 78 13.57 -14.78 2.23
C ASN A 78 14.24 -15.95 2.96
N LEU A 79 13.80 -17.17 2.66
CA LEU A 79 14.54 -18.39 3.00
C LEU A 79 15.74 -18.50 2.06
N LEU A 80 16.91 -18.00 2.48
CA LEU A 80 18.17 -18.38 1.83
C LEU A 80 18.37 -19.89 2.03
N ALA A 81 17.95 -20.69 1.05
CA ALA A 81 18.38 -22.07 0.94
C ALA A 81 19.79 -22.04 0.35
N ILE A 82 20.78 -22.04 1.23
CA ILE A 82 22.15 -22.43 0.87
C ILE A 82 22.07 -23.94 0.58
N PHE A 83 21.82 -24.31 -0.67
CA PHE A 83 22.17 -25.63 -1.17
C PHE A 83 23.60 -25.51 -1.68
N ILE A 84 24.53 -26.05 -0.87
CA ILE A 84 25.91 -26.37 -1.22
C ILE A 84 25.90 -27.52 -2.23
#